data_AF-A0A8D7FS59-F1
#
_entry.id   AF-A0A8D7FS59-F1
#
_cell.length_a   1.000
_cell.length_b   1.000
_cell.length_c   1.000
_cell.angle_alpha   90.00
_cell.angle_beta   90.00
_cell.angle_gamma   90.00
#
_symmetry.space_group_name_H-M   'P 1'
#
loop_
_entity.id
_entity.type
_entity.pdbx_description
1 polymer ?
#
loop_
_entity_poly.entity_id
_entity_poly.type
_entity_poly.pdbx_seq_one_letter_code
_entity_poly.pdbx_strand_id
1 'polypeptide(L)'
;MAVPEVDKQMLRELELMGFPTARATRALHFSGNSTIEAAINWVIEHENDPDIDQMPLVPINIEIENGTSWMTPDEVKIKLQKLRELARKKRDEEEQGLQRERKKDRIRAGKELLQAKQINEENERKRLVTVQLIYKKEQEKRAREKILQKLREDKAERRSKLGLQPQDPGDAKSALPSQGKKSSVSVNPATKAEHMRDCLRSLKKTHKDDDARVKRAFQTLLIYVRNVAMNPDAEKFRKIRLGNPNFQERVARLKGGMEFLELCGFEKLEGDEYLYLPRDKVDMAVLSAALSQLNSAMENPFFGVL
;
A
#
# COMPACT_ATOMS: atom_id res chain seq x y z
N MET A 1 52.88 35.56 12.70
CA MET A 1 52.42 34.43 11.87
C MET A 1 52.89 33.16 12.57
N ALA A 2 51.97 32.37 13.10
CA ALA A 2 52.32 31.13 13.80
C ALA A 2 52.46 30.01 12.75
N VAL A 3 53.64 29.41 12.68
CA VAL A 3 53.91 28.27 11.80
C VAL A 3 53.35 27.03 12.50
N PRO A 4 52.56 26.17 11.81
CA PRO A 4 52.06 24.93 12.40
C PRO A 4 53.24 24.07 12.88
N GLU A 5 53.15 23.49 14.08
CA GLU A 5 54.17 22.59 14.61
C GLU A 5 53.99 21.22 13.95
N VAL A 6 54.78 20.97 12.91
CA VAL A 6 54.75 19.75 12.10
C VAL A 6 56.07 19.01 12.26
N ASP A 7 56.04 17.67 12.22
CA ASP A 7 57.26 16.87 12.25
C ASP A 7 58.20 17.25 11.10
N LYS A 8 59.36 17.79 11.46
CA LYS A 8 60.39 18.27 10.53
C LYS A 8 60.99 17.13 9.71
N GLN A 9 60.99 15.90 10.22
CA GLN A 9 61.50 14.75 9.49
C GLN A 9 60.52 14.34 8.38
N MET A 10 59.24 14.15 8.71
CA MET A 10 58.21 13.83 7.72
C MET A 10 58.03 14.94 6.68
N LEU A 11 58.15 16.21 7.10
CA LEU A 11 58.10 17.35 6.19
C LEU A 11 59.24 17.29 5.17
N ARG A 12 60.48 17.01 5.62
CA ARG A 12 61.65 16.87 4.74
C ARG A 12 61.51 15.70 3.78
N GLU A 13 60.90 14.60 4.22
CA GLU A 13 60.64 13.43 3.37
C GLU A 13 59.61 13.74 2.26
N LEU A 14 58.54 14.47 2.58
CA LEU A 14 57.58 14.93 1.58
C LEU A 14 58.19 15.95 0.60
N GLU A 15 59.06 16.85 1.07
CA GLU A 15 59.81 17.77 0.22
C GLU A 15 60.77 17.03 -0.73
N LEU A 16 61.46 16.00 -0.25
CA LEU A 16 62.32 15.13 -1.07
C LEU A 16 61.51 14.32 -2.12
N MET A 17 60.24 14.02 -1.83
CA MET A 17 59.30 13.41 -2.78
C MET A 17 58.77 14.41 -3.83
N GLY A 18 59.08 15.70 -3.69
CA GLY A 18 58.75 16.76 -4.64
C GLY A 18 57.45 17.51 -4.33
N PHE A 19 56.89 17.36 -3.13
CA PHE A 19 55.73 18.15 -2.71
C PHE A 19 56.15 19.56 -2.25
N PRO A 20 55.42 20.62 -2.64
CA PRO A 20 55.66 21.96 -2.10
C PRO A 20 55.52 21.99 -0.58
N THR A 21 56.38 22.74 0.11
CA THR A 21 56.39 22.84 1.58
C THR A 21 55.03 23.19 2.17
N ALA A 22 54.28 24.09 1.52
CA ALA A 22 52.94 24.48 1.97
C ALA A 22 51.94 23.31 1.94
N ARG A 23 51.96 22.52 0.87
CA ARG A 23 51.13 21.33 0.67
C ARG A 23 51.49 20.21 1.63
N ALA A 24 52.79 19.96 1.82
CA ALA A 24 53.30 18.98 2.76
C ALA A 24 52.94 19.32 4.22
N THR A 25 53.09 20.59 4.60
CA THR A 25 52.71 21.11 5.93
C THR A 25 51.21 20.94 6.17
N ARG A 26 50.37 21.26 5.17
CA ARG A 26 48.92 21.13 5.27
C ARG A 26 48.48 19.68 5.37
N ALA A 27 49.08 18.79 4.58
CA ALA A 27 48.81 17.36 4.62
C ALA A 27 49.15 16.72 5.95
N LEU A 28 50.33 17.07 6.51
CA LEU A 28 50.75 16.58 7.82
C LEU A 28 49.87 17.14 8.95
N HIS A 29 49.43 18.39 8.83
CA HIS A 29 48.49 19.01 9.76
C HIS A 29 47.12 18.29 9.78
N PHE A 30 46.52 18.01 8.62
CA PHE A 30 45.20 17.36 8.55
C PHE A 30 45.24 15.83 8.72
N SER A 31 46.37 15.19 8.47
CA SER A 31 46.59 13.77 8.77
C SER A 31 47.02 13.50 10.22
N GLY A 32 47.22 14.56 11.02
CA GLY A 32 47.54 14.49 12.44
C GLY A 32 48.95 13.96 12.74
N ASN A 33 49.93 14.20 11.86
CA ASN A 33 51.31 13.72 11.99
C ASN A 33 51.45 12.19 12.20
N SER A 34 50.45 11.40 11.78
CA SER A 34 50.37 9.97 12.11
C SER A 34 51.34 9.10 11.32
N THR A 35 51.34 9.20 9.99
CA THR A 35 52.27 8.51 9.08
C THR A 35 52.43 9.31 7.80
N ILE A 36 53.55 9.13 7.11
CA ILE A 36 53.83 9.75 5.81
C ILE A 36 52.81 9.29 4.75
N GLU A 37 52.40 8.01 4.79
CA GLU A 37 51.40 7.46 3.87
C GLU A 37 50.02 8.11 4.06
N ALA A 38 49.62 8.43 5.30
CA ALA A 38 48.38 9.16 5.58
C ALA A 38 48.41 10.59 5.05
N ALA A 39 49.54 11.29 5.20
CA ALA A 39 49.72 12.62 4.64
C ALA A 39 49.67 12.58 3.10
N ILE A 40 50.33 11.60 2.49
CA ILE A 40 50.30 11.38 1.04
C ILE A 40 48.87 11.11 0.55
N ASN A 41 48.11 10.26 1.24
CA ASN A 41 46.73 9.96 0.86
C ASN A 41 45.85 11.22 0.92
N TRP A 42 46.02 12.05 1.95
CA TRP A 42 45.32 13.33 2.06
C TRP A 42 45.66 14.28 0.91
N VAL A 43 46.94 14.40 0.52
CA VAL A 43 47.36 15.21 -0.64
C VAL A 43 46.69 14.73 -1.92
N ILE A 44 46.60 13.41 -2.14
CA ILE A 44 45.99 12.84 -3.35
C ILE A 44 44.49 13.13 -3.39
N GLU A 45 43.80 12.99 -2.26
CA GLU A 45 42.35 13.23 -2.17
C GLU A 45 41.99 14.70 -2.44
N HIS A 46 42.88 15.62 -2.06
CA HIS A 46 42.64 17.07 -2.15
C HIS A 46 43.48 17.75 -3.25
N GLU A 47 44.13 16.98 -4.15
CA GLU A 47 45.07 17.48 -5.19
C GLU A 47 44.46 18.53 -6.13
N ASN A 48 43.13 18.52 -6.27
CA ASN A 48 42.39 19.41 -7.17
C ASN A 48 41.78 20.64 -6.46
N ASP A 49 42.01 20.80 -5.15
CA ASP A 49 41.47 21.92 -4.40
C ASP A 49 42.30 23.18 -4.67
N PRO A 50 41.67 24.32 -5.01
CA PRO A 50 42.37 25.55 -5.39
C PRO A 50 43.17 26.17 -4.23
N ASP A 51 42.92 25.74 -3.00
CA ASP A 51 43.57 26.21 -1.78
C ASP A 51 44.57 25.20 -1.20
N ILE A 52 44.87 24.11 -1.89
CA ILE A 52 45.76 23.05 -1.37
C ILE A 52 47.17 23.55 -1.00
N ASP A 53 47.65 24.59 -1.69
CA ASP A 53 48.96 25.21 -1.46
C ASP A 53 48.89 26.40 -0.47
N GLN A 54 47.74 26.69 0.12
CA GLN A 54 47.59 27.73 1.15
C GLN A 54 48.03 27.19 2.51
N MET A 55 48.99 27.89 3.13
CA MET A 55 49.56 27.51 4.42
C MET A 55 48.52 27.67 5.55
N PRO A 56 48.22 26.62 6.33
CA PRO A 56 47.23 26.70 7.40
C PRO A 56 47.72 27.62 8.53
N LEU A 57 46.81 28.45 9.07
CA LEU A 57 47.12 29.52 10.03
C LEU A 57 46.90 29.12 11.50
N VAL A 58 46.61 27.84 11.79
CA VAL A 58 46.21 27.39 13.13
C VAL A 58 47.17 26.32 13.65
N PRO A 59 47.77 26.48 14.85
CA PRO A 59 48.54 25.41 15.49
C PRO A 59 47.62 24.46 16.27
N ILE A 60 47.77 23.16 16.05
CA ILE A 60 47.21 22.10 16.91
C ILE A 60 48.41 21.26 17.40
N ASN A 61 48.69 21.28 18.70
CA ASN A 61 49.75 20.46 19.30
C ASN A 61 49.29 19.00 19.36
N ILE A 62 50.02 18.10 18.68
CA ILE A 62 49.85 16.66 18.78
C ILE A 62 51.24 16.04 18.97
N GLU A 63 51.39 15.26 20.03
CA GLU A 63 52.65 14.65 20.50
C GLU A 63 53.20 13.63 19.48
N ILE A 64 54.53 13.65 19.27
CA ILE A 64 55.24 12.90 18.23
C ILE A 64 55.90 11.66 18.85
N GLU A 65 55.40 10.45 18.53
CA GLU A 65 56.11 9.18 18.78
C GLU A 65 56.85 8.73 17.50
N ASN A 66 58.18 8.81 17.53
CA ASN A 66 59.06 8.43 16.43
C ASN A 66 59.21 6.91 16.31
N GLY A 67 58.48 6.30 15.37
CA GLY A 67 58.75 4.96 14.85
C GLY A 67 59.47 5.03 13.50
N THR A 68 60.78 4.79 13.48
CA THR A 68 61.59 4.88 12.26
C THR A 68 61.35 3.65 11.35
N SER A 69 60.67 3.84 10.22
CA SER A 69 60.80 2.93 9.06
C SER A 69 61.32 3.73 7.87
N TRP A 70 62.61 3.61 7.60
CA TRP A 70 63.23 4.17 6.41
C TRP A 70 62.75 3.38 5.18
N MET A 71 61.95 4.00 4.31
CA MET A 71 61.76 3.52 2.94
C MET A 71 62.59 4.38 2.00
N THR A 72 63.17 3.76 0.97
CA THR A 72 63.97 4.51 0.00
C THR A 72 63.06 5.46 -0.79
N PRO A 73 63.53 6.67 -1.18
CA PRO A 73 62.71 7.66 -1.88
C PRO A 73 62.06 7.15 -3.18
N ASP A 74 62.65 6.14 -3.82
CA ASP A 74 62.14 5.54 -5.05
C ASP A 74 60.97 4.57 -4.79
N GLU A 75 60.99 3.85 -3.67
CA GLU A 75 59.88 2.96 -3.28
C GLU A 75 58.62 3.75 -2.90
N VAL A 76 58.80 4.90 -2.23
CA VAL A 76 57.67 5.75 -1.86
C VAL A 76 57.04 6.42 -3.09
N LYS A 77 57.83 6.82 -4.08
CA LYS A 77 57.32 7.34 -5.37
C LYS A 77 56.50 6.28 -6.12
N ILE A 78 56.98 5.04 -6.15
CA ILE A 78 56.25 3.92 -6.79
C ILE A 78 54.93 3.65 -6.08
N LYS A 79 54.92 3.64 -4.73
CA LYS A 79 53.69 3.48 -3.95
C LYS A 79 52.71 4.63 -4.18
N LEU A 80 53.18 5.87 -4.19
CA LEU A 80 52.37 7.07 -4.47
C LEU A 80 51.74 7.00 -5.87
N GLN A 81 52.50 6.58 -6.88
CA GLN A 81 52.00 6.43 -8.24
C GLN A 81 50.91 5.36 -8.32
N LYS A 82 51.10 4.21 -7.65
CA LYS A 82 50.07 3.15 -7.56
C LYS A 82 48.80 3.62 -6.88
N LEU A 83 48.90 4.40 -5.79
CA LEU A 83 47.74 4.96 -5.09
C LEU A 83 46.96 5.93 -5.99
N ARG A 84 47.66 6.80 -6.74
CA ARG A 84 47.03 7.71 -7.71
C ARG A 84 46.31 6.95 -8.82
N GLU A 85 46.90 5.89 -9.35
CA GLU A 85 46.29 5.06 -10.39
C GLU A 85 45.03 4.34 -9.89
N LEU A 86 45.08 3.80 -8.67
CA LEU A 86 43.90 3.19 -8.02
C LEU A 86 42.78 4.22 -7.80
N ALA A 87 43.12 5.44 -7.35
CA ALA A 87 42.15 6.51 -7.15
C ALA A 87 41.51 7.01 -8.46
N ARG A 88 42.26 7.06 -9.56
CA ARG A 88 41.72 7.36 -10.89
C ARG A 88 40.78 6.25 -11.37
N LYS A 89 41.22 4.99 -11.26
CA LYS A 89 40.42 3.83 -11.66
C LYS A 89 39.10 3.75 -10.90
N LYS A 90 39.11 4.02 -9.58
CA LYS A 90 37.89 4.05 -8.76
C LYS A 90 36.92 5.15 -9.20
N ARG A 91 37.42 6.36 -9.50
CA ARG A 91 36.60 7.45 -10.05
C ARG A 91 35.98 7.09 -11.40
N ASP A 92 36.77 6.51 -12.30
CA ASP A 92 36.28 6.06 -13.61
C ASP A 92 35.20 4.97 -13.49
N GLU A 93 35.36 4.03 -12.55
CA GLU A 93 34.37 2.99 -12.26
C GLU A 93 33.07 3.55 -11.68
N GLU A 94 33.16 4.52 -10.75
CA GLU A 94 32.01 5.22 -10.18
C GLU A 94 31.25 6.04 -11.24
N GLU A 95 31.96 6.77 -12.10
CA GLU A 95 31.36 7.52 -13.21
C GLU A 95 30.68 6.59 -14.23
N GLN A 96 31.31 5.46 -14.58
CA GLN A 96 30.70 4.45 -15.45
C GLN A 96 29.47 3.81 -14.80
N GLY A 97 29.48 3.59 -13.49
CA GLY A 97 28.33 3.13 -12.71
C GLY A 97 27.14 4.09 -12.86
N LEU A 98 27.37 5.37 -12.58
CA LEU A 98 26.35 6.41 -12.69
C LEU A 98 25.79 6.54 -14.13
N GLN A 99 26.64 6.41 -15.16
CA GLN A 99 26.18 6.39 -16.54
C GLN A 99 25.32 5.17 -16.88
N ARG A 100 25.65 4.00 -16.34
CA ARG A 100 24.84 2.78 -16.52
C ARG A 100 23.48 2.92 -15.84
N GLU A 101 23.43 3.53 -14.66
CA GLU A 101 22.16 3.81 -13.96
C GLU A 101 21.29 4.78 -14.76
N ARG A 102 21.82 5.91 -15.21
CA ARG A 102 21.07 6.86 -16.05
C ARG A 102 20.51 6.22 -17.32
N LYS A 103 21.26 5.33 -17.97
CA LYS A 103 20.78 4.56 -19.14
C LYS A 103 19.65 3.59 -18.77
N LYS A 104 19.76 2.89 -17.63
CA LYS A 104 18.71 2.00 -17.11
C LYS A 104 17.44 2.77 -16.78
N ASP A 105 17.56 3.93 -16.15
CA ASP A 105 16.43 4.78 -15.78
C ASP A 105 15.70 5.32 -17.01
N ARG A 106 16.44 5.74 -18.05
CA ARG A 106 15.84 6.13 -19.32
C ARG A 106 15.04 4.99 -19.97
N ILE A 107 15.57 3.77 -19.95
CA ILE A 107 14.89 2.59 -20.51
C ILE A 107 13.65 2.24 -19.67
N ARG A 108 13.77 2.30 -18.34
CA ARG A 108 12.66 2.06 -17.41
C ARG A 108 11.54 3.08 -17.64
N ALA A 109 11.87 4.36 -17.67
CA ALA A 109 10.92 5.44 -17.94
C ALA A 109 10.22 5.27 -19.30
N GLY A 110 10.96 4.88 -20.35
CA GLY A 110 10.37 4.60 -21.66
C GLY A 110 9.38 3.41 -21.64
N LYS A 111 9.71 2.34 -20.91
CA LYS A 111 8.84 1.18 -20.75
C LYS A 111 7.59 1.51 -19.92
N GLU A 112 7.75 2.28 -18.85
CA GLU A 112 6.65 2.75 -18.00
C GLU A 112 5.70 3.66 -18.78
N LEU A 113 6.21 4.58 -19.60
CA LEU A 113 5.40 5.42 -20.48
C LEU A 113 4.54 4.57 -21.45
N LEU A 114 5.16 3.56 -22.07
CA LEU A 114 4.46 2.66 -23.00
C LEU A 114 3.38 1.85 -22.28
N GLN A 115 3.69 1.32 -21.09
CA GLN A 115 2.73 0.59 -20.26
C GLN A 115 1.57 1.48 -19.81
N ALA A 116 1.83 2.70 -19.35
CA ALA A 116 0.80 3.66 -18.98
C ALA A 116 -0.14 3.96 -20.16
N LYS A 117 0.41 4.10 -21.38
CA LYS A 117 -0.37 4.29 -22.60
C LYS A 117 -1.28 3.09 -22.89
N GLN A 118 -0.77 1.87 -22.79
CA GLN A 118 -1.55 0.64 -22.99
C GLN A 118 -2.69 0.51 -21.97
N ILE A 119 -2.43 0.79 -20.70
CA ILE A 119 -3.44 0.75 -19.63
C ILE A 119 -4.54 1.78 -19.90
N ASN A 120 -4.20 3.00 -20.32
CA ASN A 120 -5.20 4.01 -20.65
C ASN A 120 -6.10 3.58 -21.83
N GLU A 121 -5.50 3.05 -22.90
CA GLU A 121 -6.23 2.56 -24.07
C GLU A 121 -7.17 1.38 -23.72
N GLU A 122 -6.72 0.45 -22.87
CA GLU A 122 -7.56 -0.65 -22.39
C GLU A 122 -8.74 -0.14 -21.54
N ASN A 123 -8.50 0.84 -20.67
CA ASN A 123 -9.53 1.46 -19.87
C ASN A 123 -10.58 2.18 -20.75
N GLU A 124 -10.16 2.87 -21.81
CA GLU A 124 -11.05 3.47 -22.79
C GLU A 124 -11.90 2.42 -23.52
N ARG A 125 -11.29 1.31 -23.97
CA ARG A 125 -12.03 0.19 -24.56
C ARG A 125 -13.06 -0.40 -23.61
N LYS A 126 -12.69 -0.61 -22.34
CA LYS A 126 -13.62 -1.10 -21.31
C LYS A 126 -14.79 -0.15 -21.10
N ARG A 127 -14.57 1.17 -21.10
CA ARG A 127 -15.64 2.18 -21.02
C ARG A 127 -16.59 2.07 -22.20
N LEU A 128 -16.07 1.99 -23.42
CA LEU A 128 -16.88 1.87 -24.63
C LEU A 128 -17.73 0.59 -24.64
N VAL A 129 -17.14 -0.55 -24.29
CA VAL A 129 -17.87 -1.82 -24.19
C VAL A 129 -18.98 -1.74 -23.14
N THR A 130 -18.70 -1.11 -21.99
CA THR A 130 -19.68 -0.92 -20.93
C THR A 130 -20.86 -0.07 -21.41
N VAL A 131 -20.59 1.04 -22.11
CA VAL A 131 -21.62 1.88 -22.72
C VAL A 131 -22.46 1.10 -23.74
N GLN A 132 -21.82 0.28 -24.59
CA GLN A 132 -22.53 -0.56 -25.56
C GLN A 132 -23.43 -1.60 -24.89
N LEU A 133 -22.96 -2.24 -23.80
CA LEU A 133 -23.76 -3.20 -23.05
C LEU A 133 -24.98 -2.54 -22.39
N ILE A 134 -24.81 -1.34 -21.83
CA ILE A 134 -25.91 -0.55 -21.26
C ILE A 134 -26.93 -0.22 -22.35
N TYR A 135 -26.48 0.27 -23.51
CA TYR A 135 -27.35 0.60 -24.63
C TYR A 135 -28.14 -0.62 -25.14
N LYS A 136 -27.48 -1.78 -25.31
CA LYS A 136 -28.15 -3.03 -25.70
C LYS A 136 -29.20 -3.47 -24.68
N LYS A 137 -28.87 -3.42 -23.38
CA LYS A 137 -29.83 -3.73 -22.31
C LYS A 137 -31.02 -2.78 -22.30
N GLU A 138 -30.80 -1.50 -22.57
CA GLU A 138 -31.88 -0.52 -22.66
C GLU A 138 -32.82 -0.80 -23.84
N GLN A 139 -32.27 -1.15 -25.01
CA GLN A 139 -33.07 -1.58 -26.16
C GLN A 139 -33.89 -2.84 -25.86
N GLU A 140 -33.29 -3.84 -25.20
CA GLU A 140 -33.99 -5.05 -24.78
C GLU A 140 -35.13 -4.74 -23.79
N LYS A 141 -34.90 -3.83 -22.82
CA LYS A 141 -35.93 -3.36 -21.90
C LYS A 141 -37.08 -2.68 -22.63
N ARG A 142 -36.78 -1.74 -23.53
CA ARG A 142 -37.80 -1.05 -24.35
C ARG A 142 -38.61 -2.03 -25.20
N ALA A 143 -37.96 -3.04 -25.77
CA ALA A 143 -38.66 -4.08 -26.52
C ALA A 143 -39.58 -4.94 -25.63
N ARG A 144 -39.10 -5.34 -24.45
CA ARG A 144 -39.90 -6.08 -23.46
C ARG A 144 -41.09 -5.28 -22.96
N GLU A 145 -40.90 -3.99 -22.68
CA GLU A 145 -41.97 -3.08 -22.26
C GLU A 145 -43.06 -2.95 -23.34
N LYS A 146 -42.68 -2.83 -24.61
CA LYS A 146 -43.64 -2.84 -25.73
C LYS A 146 -44.44 -4.13 -25.82
N ILE A 147 -43.78 -5.28 -25.61
CA ILE A 147 -44.47 -6.59 -25.60
C ILE A 147 -45.44 -6.68 -24.41
N LEU A 148 -45.00 -6.25 -23.22
CA LEU A 148 -45.81 -6.25 -22.01
C LEU A 148 -47.02 -5.33 -22.15
N GLN A 149 -46.84 -4.16 -22.78
CA GLN A 149 -47.93 -3.23 -23.06
C GLN A 149 -48.96 -3.86 -24.01
N LYS A 150 -48.52 -4.49 -25.11
CA LYS A 150 -49.43 -5.20 -26.02
C LYS A 150 -50.18 -6.34 -25.34
N LEU A 151 -49.53 -7.11 -24.47
CA LEU A 151 -50.18 -8.15 -23.66
C LEU A 151 -51.22 -7.56 -22.68
N ARG A 152 -50.95 -6.38 -22.12
CA ARG A 152 -51.87 -5.68 -21.21
C ARG A 152 -53.11 -5.18 -21.95
N GLU A 153 -52.91 -4.61 -23.14
CA GLU A 153 -53.97 -4.15 -24.03
C GLU A 153 -54.85 -5.32 -24.51
N ASP A 154 -54.26 -6.42 -25.01
CA ASP A 154 -54.99 -7.63 -25.41
C ASP A 154 -55.74 -8.27 -24.23
N LYS A 155 -55.13 -8.30 -23.03
CA LYS A 155 -55.81 -8.77 -21.80
C LYS A 155 -56.98 -7.87 -21.39
N ALA A 156 -56.85 -6.55 -21.54
CA ALA A 156 -57.89 -5.59 -21.25
C ALA A 156 -59.03 -5.66 -22.27
N GLU A 157 -58.72 -5.81 -23.56
CA GLU A 157 -59.69 -5.96 -24.65
C GLU A 157 -60.50 -7.26 -24.50
N ARG A 158 -59.84 -8.39 -24.19
CA ARG A 158 -60.54 -9.65 -23.89
C ARG A 158 -61.43 -9.53 -22.66
N ARG A 159 -60.99 -8.84 -21.60
CA ARG A 159 -61.81 -8.60 -20.40
C ARG A 159 -63.02 -7.72 -20.69
N SER A 160 -62.85 -6.66 -21.50
CA SER A 160 -63.94 -5.81 -21.97
C SER A 160 -64.95 -6.59 -22.82
N LYS A 161 -64.47 -7.41 -23.75
CA LYS A 161 -65.31 -8.25 -24.63
C LYS A 161 -66.05 -9.38 -23.87
N LEU A 162 -65.52 -9.82 -22.74
CA LEU A 162 -66.17 -10.75 -21.81
C LEU A 162 -67.12 -10.06 -20.81
N GLY A 163 -67.30 -8.74 -20.87
CA GLY A 163 -68.27 -8.01 -20.07
C GLY A 163 -67.95 -7.86 -18.58
N LEU A 164 -66.68 -8.06 -18.16
CA LEU A 164 -66.26 -7.81 -16.78
C LEU A 164 -65.90 -6.32 -16.59
N GLN A 165 -66.55 -5.64 -15.64
CA GLN A 165 -66.25 -4.25 -15.27
C GLN A 165 -64.82 -4.07 -14.71
N PRO A 166 -64.23 -2.86 -14.80
CA PRO A 166 -62.89 -2.58 -14.30
C PRO A 166 -62.83 -2.78 -12.78
N GLN A 167 -61.89 -3.61 -12.32
CA GLN A 167 -61.58 -3.71 -10.90
C GLN A 167 -60.54 -2.62 -10.56
N ASP A 168 -60.92 -1.67 -9.71
CA ASP A 168 -59.96 -0.79 -9.05
C ASP A 168 -59.04 -1.62 -8.12
N PRO A 169 -57.75 -1.28 -8.01
CA PRO A 169 -56.77 -2.03 -7.22
C PRO A 169 -56.88 -1.71 -5.71
N GLY A 170 -58.10 -1.70 -5.16
CA GLY A 170 -58.39 -1.31 -3.77
C GLY A 170 -58.80 -2.45 -2.83
N ASP A 171 -59.40 -3.53 -3.33
CA ASP A 171 -60.04 -4.54 -2.47
C ASP A 171 -59.37 -5.91 -2.57
N ALA A 172 -58.28 -6.06 -1.81
CA ALA A 172 -57.78 -7.35 -1.37
C ALA A 172 -57.29 -7.25 0.08
N LYS A 173 -58.23 -7.23 1.03
CA LYS A 173 -57.99 -7.66 2.40
C LYS A 173 -58.77 -8.94 2.67
N SER A 174 -58.06 -10.01 3.00
CA SER A 174 -58.53 -11.01 3.95
C SER A 174 -57.35 -11.53 4.79
N ALA A 175 -57.63 -11.62 6.08
CA ALA A 175 -56.78 -11.87 7.24
C ALA A 175 -56.24 -13.33 7.30
N LEU A 176 -54.95 -13.56 7.63
CA LEU A 176 -54.31 -14.06 8.89
C LEU A 176 -54.67 -15.51 9.33
N PRO A 177 -53.83 -16.32 10.07
CA PRO A 177 -52.78 -15.91 11.05
C PRO A 177 -51.46 -16.75 11.18
N SER A 178 -50.44 -16.07 11.73
CA SER A 178 -49.43 -16.42 12.76
C SER A 178 -48.71 -17.79 12.94
N GLN A 179 -47.38 -17.65 13.10
CA GLN A 179 -46.42 -18.32 14.01
C GLN A 179 -45.79 -19.69 13.67
N GLY A 180 -44.47 -19.65 13.41
CA GLY A 180 -43.47 -20.34 14.24
C GLY A 180 -43.14 -21.79 13.93
N LYS A 181 -42.10 -22.02 13.11
CA LYS A 181 -41.02 -22.98 13.39
C LYS A 181 -39.87 -22.86 12.38
N LYS A 182 -38.66 -23.01 12.93
CA LYS A 182 -37.35 -22.91 12.30
C LYS A 182 -37.25 -23.82 11.08
N SER A 183 -37.00 -23.25 9.92
CA SER A 183 -36.42 -23.97 8.79
C SER A 183 -35.70 -22.97 7.88
N SER A 184 -34.43 -23.25 7.65
CA SER A 184 -33.53 -22.59 6.70
C SER A 184 -34.17 -22.46 5.32
N VAL A 185 -34.77 -21.31 5.05
CA VAL A 185 -35.13 -20.92 3.68
C VAL A 185 -33.99 -20.04 3.18
N SER A 186 -33.37 -20.44 2.07
CA SER A 186 -32.35 -19.66 1.38
C SER A 186 -32.92 -18.29 1.00
N VAL A 187 -32.72 -17.31 1.86
CA VAL A 187 -33.19 -15.94 1.66
C VAL A 187 -32.44 -15.34 0.47
N ASN A 188 -33.16 -14.66 -0.41
CA ASN A 188 -32.58 -13.97 -1.57
C ASN A 188 -31.43 -13.04 -1.13
N PRO A 189 -30.33 -12.95 -1.91
CA PRO A 189 -29.20 -12.08 -1.59
C PRO A 189 -29.58 -10.61 -1.34
N ALA A 190 -30.65 -10.12 -1.99
CA ALA A 190 -31.17 -8.78 -1.81
C ALA A 190 -31.74 -8.54 -0.40
N THR A 191 -32.53 -9.49 0.12
CA THR A 191 -33.11 -9.41 1.46
C THR A 191 -32.04 -9.56 2.54
N LYS A 192 -31.03 -10.42 2.32
CA LYS A 192 -29.87 -10.51 3.22
C LYS A 192 -29.10 -9.19 3.27
N ALA A 193 -28.92 -8.51 2.13
CA ALA A 193 -28.25 -7.21 2.07
C ALA A 193 -29.03 -6.10 2.80
N GLU A 194 -30.36 -6.15 2.83
CA GLU A 194 -31.21 -5.26 3.64
C GLU A 194 -31.02 -5.53 5.13
N HIS A 195 -31.08 -6.79 5.56
CA HIS A 195 -30.82 -7.14 6.96
C HIS A 195 -29.41 -6.77 7.41
N MET A 196 -28.40 -6.91 6.54
CA MET A 196 -27.04 -6.44 6.80
C MET A 196 -27.00 -4.92 7.00
N ARG A 197 -27.71 -4.14 6.18
CA ARG A 197 -27.83 -2.69 6.36
C ARG A 197 -28.47 -2.33 7.69
N ASP A 198 -29.53 -3.04 8.07
CA ASP A 198 -30.23 -2.80 9.33
C ASP A 198 -29.36 -3.13 10.54
N CYS A 199 -28.55 -4.20 10.48
CA CYS A 199 -27.56 -4.53 11.51
C CYS A 199 -26.55 -3.39 11.69
N LEU A 200 -25.96 -2.91 10.58
CA LEU A 200 -24.98 -1.82 10.60
C LEU A 200 -25.58 -0.49 11.08
N ARG A 201 -26.82 -0.20 10.66
CA ARG A 201 -27.59 0.97 11.12
C ARG A 201 -27.86 0.89 12.62
N SER A 202 -28.30 -0.26 13.12
CA SER A 202 -28.60 -0.47 14.54
C SER A 202 -27.34 -0.33 15.38
N LEU A 203 -26.20 -0.84 14.90
CA LEU A 203 -24.90 -0.69 15.54
C LEU A 203 -24.51 0.79 15.66
N LYS A 204 -24.63 1.56 14.57
CA LYS A 204 -24.35 3.01 14.57
C LYS A 204 -25.33 3.80 15.44
N LYS A 205 -26.61 3.40 15.48
CA LYS A 205 -27.65 4.03 16.31
C LYS A 205 -27.46 3.78 17.80
N THR A 206 -26.93 2.61 18.17
CA THR A 206 -26.70 2.22 19.57
C THR A 206 -25.45 2.89 20.15
N HIS A 207 -24.45 3.16 19.32
CA HIS A 207 -23.19 3.81 19.72
C HIS A 207 -23.01 5.19 19.05
N LYS A 208 -24.04 6.03 19.10
CA LYS A 208 -24.02 7.38 18.50
C LYS A 208 -22.92 8.27 19.08
N ASP A 209 -22.58 8.07 20.34
CA ASP A 209 -21.63 8.90 21.08
C ASP A 209 -20.17 8.46 20.86
N ASP A 210 -19.94 7.30 20.23
CA ASP A 210 -18.60 6.72 20.01
C ASP A 210 -18.43 6.22 18.57
N ASP A 211 -18.46 7.16 17.61
CA ASP A 211 -18.26 6.88 16.18
C ASP A 211 -16.90 6.22 15.90
N ALA A 212 -15.89 6.50 16.72
CA ALA A 212 -14.58 5.87 16.61
C ALA A 212 -14.64 4.35 16.89
N ARG A 213 -15.42 3.93 17.89
CA ARG A 213 -15.67 2.51 18.16
C ARG A 213 -16.50 1.84 17.06
N VAL A 214 -17.51 2.54 16.52
CA VAL A 214 -18.30 2.06 15.38
C VAL A 214 -17.42 1.85 14.14
N LYS A 215 -16.55 2.81 13.81
CA LYS A 215 -15.60 2.68 12.69
C LYS A 215 -14.63 1.51 12.88
N ARG A 216 -14.08 1.33 14.09
CA ARG A 216 -13.21 0.19 14.41
C ARG A 216 -13.94 -1.16 14.25
N ALA A 217 -15.22 -1.22 14.60
CA ALA A 217 -16.07 -2.39 14.39
C ALA A 217 -16.26 -2.70 12.90
N PHE A 218 -16.65 -1.71 12.10
CA PHE A 218 -16.85 -1.87 10.66
C PHE A 218 -15.56 -2.28 9.95
N GLN A 219 -14.43 -1.68 10.30
CA GLN A 219 -13.11 -2.09 9.78
C GLN A 219 -12.79 -3.55 10.11
N THR A 220 -13.08 -3.98 11.34
CA THR A 220 -12.82 -5.36 11.77
C THR A 220 -13.70 -6.36 11.02
N LEU A 221 -15.00 -6.06 10.87
CA LEU A 221 -15.93 -6.85 10.05
C LEU A 221 -15.49 -6.90 8.57
N LEU A 222 -15.05 -5.76 8.02
CA LEU A 222 -14.56 -5.65 6.65
C LEU A 222 -13.36 -6.56 6.41
N ILE A 223 -12.41 -6.61 7.34
CA ILE A 223 -11.23 -7.48 7.23
C ILE A 223 -11.65 -8.95 7.17
N TYR A 224 -12.56 -9.39 8.05
CA TYR A 224 -13.01 -10.80 8.04
C TYR A 224 -13.70 -11.18 6.73
N VAL A 225 -14.66 -10.37 6.28
CA VAL A 225 -15.38 -10.64 5.03
C VAL A 225 -14.45 -10.55 3.83
N ARG A 226 -13.54 -9.56 3.79
CA ARG A 226 -12.58 -9.37 2.68
C ARG A 226 -11.61 -10.54 2.59
N ASN A 227 -11.08 -11.01 3.72
CA ASN A 227 -10.13 -12.12 3.73
C ASN A 227 -10.77 -13.41 3.19
N VAL A 228 -12.02 -13.68 3.57
CA VAL A 228 -12.80 -14.80 3.02
C VAL A 228 -13.07 -14.60 1.53
N ALA A 229 -13.53 -13.42 1.11
CA ALA A 229 -13.86 -13.16 -0.29
C ALA A 229 -12.63 -13.24 -1.22
N MET A 230 -11.45 -12.83 -0.74
CA MET A 230 -10.20 -12.91 -1.51
C MET A 230 -9.62 -14.32 -1.54
N ASN A 231 -9.81 -15.11 -0.48
CA ASN A 231 -9.24 -16.46 -0.36
C ASN A 231 -10.29 -17.43 0.24
N PRO A 232 -11.32 -17.82 -0.53
CA PRO A 232 -12.43 -18.62 -0.01
C PRO A 232 -12.02 -20.03 0.43
N ASP A 233 -11.00 -20.62 -0.21
CA ASP A 233 -10.56 -21.98 0.12
C ASP A 233 -9.73 -22.04 1.41
N ALA A 234 -9.09 -20.93 1.81
CA ALA A 234 -8.19 -20.88 2.94
C ALA A 234 -8.94 -20.89 4.29
N GLU A 235 -8.93 -22.04 4.97
CA GLU A 235 -9.67 -22.27 6.21
C GLU A 235 -9.28 -21.33 7.36
N LYS A 236 -8.02 -20.89 7.41
CA LYS A 236 -7.54 -19.92 8.41
C LYS A 236 -8.32 -18.59 8.41
N PHE A 237 -8.90 -18.22 7.27
CA PHE A 237 -9.72 -16.99 7.15
C PHE A 237 -11.21 -17.25 7.38
N ARG A 238 -11.64 -18.52 7.31
CA ARG A 238 -13.00 -18.96 7.59
C ARG A 238 -13.23 -19.28 9.07
N LYS A 239 -12.20 -19.22 9.92
CA LYS A 239 -12.27 -19.46 11.36
C LYS A 239 -11.88 -18.21 12.15
N ILE A 240 -12.74 -17.76 13.06
CA ILE A 240 -12.53 -16.61 13.94
C ILE A 240 -12.62 -17.08 15.39
N ARG A 241 -11.65 -16.68 16.23
CA ARG A 241 -11.63 -17.05 17.66
C ARG A 241 -12.42 -16.04 18.48
N LEU A 242 -13.46 -16.51 19.18
CA LEU A 242 -14.34 -15.67 20.00
C LEU A 242 -13.64 -15.15 21.28
N GLY A 243 -12.60 -15.84 21.76
CA GLY A 243 -11.76 -15.41 22.87
C GLY A 243 -10.76 -14.29 22.57
N ASN A 244 -10.66 -13.81 21.32
CA ASN A 244 -9.74 -12.71 21.00
C ASN A 244 -10.29 -11.39 21.56
N PRO A 245 -9.56 -10.67 22.44
CA PRO A 245 -10.05 -9.43 23.05
C PRO A 245 -10.42 -8.36 22.01
N ASN A 246 -9.70 -8.29 20.89
CA ASN A 246 -10.01 -7.35 19.81
C ASN A 246 -11.33 -7.70 19.12
N PHE A 247 -11.62 -8.98 18.94
CA PHE A 247 -12.90 -9.42 18.36
C PHE A 247 -14.05 -9.14 19.33
N GLN A 248 -13.85 -9.43 20.62
CA GLN A 248 -14.87 -9.22 21.64
C GLN A 248 -15.25 -7.75 21.78
N GLU A 249 -14.27 -6.87 21.91
CA GLU A 249 -14.49 -5.44 22.12
C GLU A 249 -15.16 -4.77 20.91
N ARG A 250 -14.75 -5.16 19.69
CA ARG A 250 -15.12 -4.49 18.44
C ARG A 250 -16.31 -5.13 17.73
N VAL A 251 -16.61 -6.41 17.94
CA VAL A 251 -17.67 -7.10 17.19
C VAL A 251 -18.62 -7.84 18.12
N ALA A 252 -18.11 -8.69 19.02
CA ALA A 252 -18.98 -9.57 19.82
C ALA A 252 -19.87 -8.79 20.83
N ARG A 253 -19.32 -7.74 21.46
CA ARG A 253 -20.06 -6.89 22.40
C ARG A 253 -21.03 -5.91 21.73
N LEU A 254 -20.96 -5.75 20.41
CA LEU A 254 -21.80 -4.80 19.68
C LEU A 254 -23.04 -5.50 19.12
N LYS A 255 -24.22 -5.02 19.52
CA LYS A 255 -25.50 -5.53 19.03
C LYS A 255 -25.61 -5.28 17.52
N GLY A 256 -25.71 -6.35 16.73
CA GLY A 256 -25.67 -6.34 15.26
C GLY A 256 -24.35 -6.81 14.64
N GLY A 257 -23.23 -6.83 15.38
CA GLY A 257 -21.93 -7.32 14.87
C GLY A 257 -21.91 -8.83 14.64
N MET A 258 -22.45 -9.59 15.60
CA MET A 258 -22.59 -11.05 15.49
C MET A 258 -23.64 -11.45 14.45
N GLU A 259 -24.80 -10.79 14.46
CA GLU A 259 -25.88 -11.01 13.49
C GLU A 259 -25.39 -10.77 12.05
N PHE A 260 -24.57 -9.74 11.84
CA PHE A 260 -23.97 -9.47 10.53
C PHE A 260 -23.08 -10.62 10.03
N LEU A 261 -22.26 -11.22 10.91
CA LEU A 261 -21.42 -12.36 10.56
C LEU A 261 -22.27 -13.61 10.27
N GLU A 262 -23.32 -13.85 11.06
CA GLU A 262 -24.28 -14.93 10.81
C GLU A 262 -24.97 -14.76 9.44
N LEU A 263 -25.34 -13.54 9.05
CA LEU A 263 -25.88 -13.23 7.72
C LEU A 263 -24.88 -13.47 6.58
N CYS A 264 -23.58 -13.32 6.85
CA CYS A 264 -22.51 -13.68 5.92
C CYS A 264 -22.29 -15.20 5.80
N GLY A 265 -22.96 -16.00 6.65
CA GLY A 265 -22.89 -17.46 6.65
C GLY A 265 -22.01 -18.06 7.75
N PHE A 266 -21.46 -17.23 8.64
CA PHE A 266 -20.66 -17.73 9.75
C PHE A 266 -21.55 -18.39 10.83
N GLU A 267 -21.10 -19.51 11.37
CA GLU A 267 -21.83 -20.31 12.36
C GLU A 267 -20.96 -20.48 13.62
N LYS A 268 -21.61 -20.51 14.78
CA LYS A 268 -20.93 -20.82 16.04
C LYS A 268 -20.68 -22.33 16.10
N LEU A 269 -19.43 -22.72 16.30
CA LEU A 269 -19.08 -24.12 16.49
C LEU A 269 -19.43 -24.57 17.91
N GLU A 270 -19.67 -25.87 18.11
CA GLU A 270 -20.00 -26.46 19.41
C GLU A 270 -18.96 -26.05 20.48
N GLY A 271 -19.43 -25.27 21.47
CA GLY A 271 -18.61 -24.74 22.57
C GLY A 271 -18.47 -23.21 22.61
N ASP A 272 -19.05 -22.45 21.67
CA ASP A 272 -18.98 -20.97 21.65
C ASP A 272 -17.54 -20.39 21.66
N GLU A 273 -16.53 -21.19 21.29
CA GLU A 273 -15.13 -20.75 21.25
C GLU A 273 -14.72 -20.17 19.89
N TYR A 274 -15.33 -20.65 18.81
CA TYR A 274 -14.99 -20.29 17.45
C TYR A 274 -16.23 -20.02 16.60
N LEU A 275 -16.09 -19.04 15.72
CA LEU A 275 -17.02 -18.77 14.64
C LEU A 275 -16.41 -19.29 13.33
N TYR A 276 -17.14 -20.12 12.60
CA TYR A 276 -16.65 -20.82 11.41
C TYR A 276 -17.58 -20.64 10.22
N LEU A 277 -17.02 -20.44 9.03
CA LEU A 277 -17.76 -20.39 7.77
C LEU A 277 -17.50 -21.67 6.96
N PRO A 278 -18.47 -22.61 6.90
CA PRO A 278 -18.36 -23.80 6.06
C PRO A 278 -18.17 -23.44 4.59
N ARG A 279 -17.37 -24.23 3.87
CA ARG A 279 -17.09 -23.99 2.44
C ARG A 279 -18.38 -23.94 1.61
N ASP A 280 -19.33 -24.80 1.95
CA ASP A 280 -20.60 -24.93 1.25
C ASP A 280 -21.54 -23.74 1.46
N LYS A 281 -21.27 -22.91 2.48
CA LYS A 281 -22.05 -21.71 2.82
C LYS A 281 -21.38 -20.42 2.33
N VAL A 282 -20.23 -20.51 1.65
CA VAL A 282 -19.55 -19.34 1.07
C VAL A 282 -20.32 -18.88 -0.17
N ASP A 283 -21.17 -17.87 0.01
CA ASP A 283 -21.87 -17.20 -1.09
C ASP A 283 -21.14 -15.90 -1.45
N MET A 284 -20.46 -15.91 -2.60
CA MET A 284 -19.69 -14.76 -3.09
C MET A 284 -20.56 -13.53 -3.38
N ALA A 285 -21.83 -13.70 -3.75
CA ALA A 285 -22.74 -12.58 -3.97
C ALA A 285 -23.12 -11.92 -2.64
N VAL A 286 -23.37 -12.73 -1.60
CA VAL A 286 -23.64 -12.25 -0.24
C VAL A 286 -22.42 -11.56 0.36
N LEU A 287 -21.22 -12.13 0.22
CA LEU A 287 -19.98 -11.50 0.69
C LEU A 287 -19.68 -10.19 -0.03
N SER A 288 -19.89 -10.14 -1.36
CA SER A 288 -19.74 -8.90 -2.13
C SER A 288 -20.74 -7.82 -1.69
N ALA A 289 -21.99 -8.20 -1.46
CA ALA A 289 -23.00 -7.29 -0.90
C ALA A 289 -22.59 -6.79 0.49
N ALA A 290 -22.13 -7.69 1.37
CA ALA A 290 -21.65 -7.35 2.71
C ALA A 290 -20.49 -6.33 2.67
N LEU A 291 -19.51 -6.53 1.79
CA LEU A 291 -18.40 -5.60 1.58
C LEU A 291 -18.88 -4.22 1.10
N SER A 292 -19.81 -4.20 0.14
CA SER A 292 -20.40 -2.96 -0.35
C SER A 292 -21.15 -2.21 0.76
N GLN A 293 -21.93 -2.90 1.59
CA GLN A 293 -22.63 -2.27 2.71
C GLN A 293 -21.69 -1.74 3.79
N LEU A 294 -20.62 -2.48 4.11
CA LEU A 294 -19.61 -2.03 5.07
C LEU A 294 -18.84 -0.80 4.57
N ASN A 295 -18.40 -0.80 3.31
CA ASN A 295 -17.74 0.36 2.72
C ASN A 295 -18.68 1.57 2.68
N SER A 296 -19.94 1.37 2.27
CA SER A 296 -20.95 2.42 2.29
C SER A 296 -21.16 2.97 3.70
N ALA A 297 -21.14 2.13 4.73
CA ALA A 297 -21.29 2.55 6.12
C ALA A 297 -20.09 3.35 6.65
N MET A 298 -18.90 3.09 6.13
CA MET A 298 -17.67 3.80 6.51
C MET A 298 -17.50 5.12 5.77
N GLU A 299 -17.82 5.15 4.48
CA GLU A 299 -17.63 6.33 3.62
C GLU A 299 -18.79 7.32 3.71
N ASN A 300 -20.02 6.85 3.95
CA ASN A 300 -21.20 7.70 4.02
C ASN A 300 -21.49 8.18 5.46
N PRO A 301 -21.34 9.48 5.75
CA PRO A 301 -21.67 10.04 7.07
C PRO A 301 -23.13 9.83 7.46
N PHE A 302 -24.04 9.84 6.48
CA PHE A 302 -25.49 9.68 6.64
C PHE A 302 -25.98 8.24 6.58
N PHE A 303 -25.07 7.26 6.58
CA PHE A 303 -25.46 5.85 6.61
C PHE A 303 -26.38 5.59 7.82
N GLY A 304 -27.63 5.20 7.54
CA GLY A 304 -28.62 4.88 8.56
C GLY A 304 -29.60 6.01 8.97
N VAL A 305 -29.60 7.16 8.27
CA VAL A 305 -30.46 8.33 8.61
C VAL A 305 -31.88 8.26 8.01
N LEU A 306 -32.16 7.34 7.08
CA LEU A 306 -33.49 7.14 6.46
C LEU A 306 -34.16 5.85 6.91
#